data_AF-A0A957UQE6-F1
#
_entry.id   AF-A0A957UQE6-F1
#
_cell.length_a   1.000
_cell.length_b   1.000
_cell.length_c   1.000
_cell.angle_alpha   90.00
_cell.angle_beta   90.00
_cell.angle_gamma   90.00
#
_symmetry.space_group_name_H-M   'P 1'
#
loop_
_entity.id
_entity.type
_entity.pdbx_description
1 polymer ?
#
loop_
_entity_poly.entity_id
_entity_poly.type
_entity_poly.pdbx_seq_one_letter_code
_entity_poly.pdbx_strand_id
1 'polypeptide(L)' 'NITYTPRAGFTGSDSFTFRVNDGQVDSDAAAVKITVEGQGSGNRAPQATNDAATTSAGQAVTISVLANDSDPDGDALTVT' A
#
# COMPACT_ATOMS: atom_id res chain seq x y z
N ASN A 1 16.50 18.10 11.77
CA ASN A 1 15.37 17.23 11.33
C ASN A 1 15.83 15.79 11.32
N ILE A 2 14.96 14.86 11.72
CA ILE A 2 15.22 13.41 11.69
C ILE A 2 14.38 12.79 10.58
N THR A 3 14.96 11.88 9.82
CA THR A 3 14.25 11.04 8.84
C THR A 3 14.26 9.61 9.34
N TYR A 4 13.08 9.02 9.50
CA TYR A 4 12.89 7.62 9.86
C TYR A 4 12.36 6.85 8.65
N THR A 5 12.96 5.71 8.34
CA THR A 5 12.54 4.82 7.26
C THR A 5 12.35 3.41 7.86
N PRO A 6 11.11 2.90 7.98
CA PRO A 6 10.89 1.55 8.48
C PRO A 6 11.44 0.52 7.48
N ARG A 7 11.75 -0.69 7.97
CA ARG A 7 12.09 -1.81 7.08
C ARG A 7 10.90 -2.10 6.17
N ALA A 8 11.17 -2.47 4.91
CA ALA A 8 10.10 -2.88 3.99
C ALA A 8 9.25 -4.00 4.62
N GLY A 9 7.92 -3.82 4.60
CA GLY A 9 6.95 -4.74 5.18
C GLY A 9 6.81 -4.72 6.70
N PHE A 10 7.56 -3.89 7.43
CA PHE A 10 7.37 -3.76 8.88
C PHE A 10 6.06 -3.05 9.20
N THR A 11 5.30 -3.62 10.15
CA THR A 11 4.10 -3.01 10.72
C THR A 11 4.17 -3.13 12.24
N GLY A 12 3.71 -2.09 12.94
CA GLY A 12 3.71 -2.06 14.40
C GLY A 12 4.36 -0.82 14.99
N SER A 13 4.62 -0.89 16.29
CA SER A 13 5.20 0.22 17.04
C SER A 13 6.72 0.16 17.06
N ASP A 14 7.36 1.32 16.86
CA ASP A 14 8.79 1.52 17.01
C ASP A 14 9.07 2.76 17.87
N SER A 15 10.26 2.87 18.45
CA SER A 15 10.64 4.03 19.25
C SER A 15 12.14 4.25 19.30
N PHE A 16 12.53 5.52 19.43
CA PHE A 16 13.90 5.90 19.74
C PHE A 16 13.92 7.04 20.76
N THR A 17 15.06 7.22 21.42
CA THR A 17 15.28 8.30 22.39
C THR A 17 16.31 9.31 21.89
N PHE A 18 16.19 10.56 22.31
CA PHE A 18 17.15 11.63 22.03
C PHE A 18 17.33 12.56 23.23
N ARG A 19 18.42 13.33 23.20
CA ARG A 19 18.68 14.47 24.09
C ARG A 19 19.00 15.68 23.22
N VAL A 20 18.73 16.88 23.73
CA VAL A 20 19.19 18.13 23.12
C VAL A 20 20.34 18.69 23.95
N ASN A 21 21.33 19.28 23.29
CA ASN A 21 22.52 19.84 23.90
C ASN A 21 22.71 21.27 23.40
N ASP A 22 23.04 22.20 24.31
CA ASP A 22 23.27 23.62 24.00
C ASP A 22 24.75 23.99 23.78
N GLY A 23 25.63 22.98 23.76
CA GLY A 23 27.07 23.10 23.71
C GLY A 23 27.76 22.91 25.07
N GLN A 24 27.01 22.82 26.17
CA GLN A 24 27.57 22.63 27.52
C GLN A 24 26.88 21.50 28.29
N VAL A 25 25.55 21.39 28.19
CA VAL A 25 24.78 20.42 28.97
C VAL A 25 23.76 19.69 28.11
N ASP A 26 23.58 18.39 28.39
CA ASP A 26 22.50 17.60 27.81
C ASP A 26 21.20 17.79 28.60
N SER A 27 20.08 17.83 27.89
CA SER A 27 18.74 17.68 28.48
C SER A 27 18.52 16.28 29.02
N ASP A 28 17.41 16.09 29.73
CA ASP A 28 16.84 14.75 29.96
C ASP A 28 16.53 14.03 28.64
N ALA A 29 16.48 12.70 28.70
CA ALA A 29 16.13 11.87 27.56
C ALA A 29 14.63 12.02 27.24
N ALA A 30 14.33 12.30 25.98
CA ALA A 30 12.98 12.30 25.42
C ALA A 30 12.82 11.11 24.46
N ALA A 31 11.59 10.62 24.28
CA ALA A 31 11.28 9.50 23.39
C ALA A 31 10.37 9.94 22.24
N VAL A 32 10.63 9.42 21.04
CA VAL A 32 9.72 9.47 19.90
C VAL A 32 9.09 8.10 19.75
N LYS A 33 7.76 8.06 19.77
CA LYS A 33 6.98 6.86 19.45
C LYS A 33 6.50 6.94 18.00
N ILE A 34 6.68 5.86 17.26
CA ILE A 34 6.32 5.75 15.86
C ILE A 34 5.33 4.60 15.73
N THR A 35 4.19 4.86 15.12
CA THR A 35 3.26 3.82 14.68
C THR A 35 3.46 3.64 13.19
N VAL A 36 3.99 2.49 12.79
CA VAL A 36 4.10 2.10 11.38
C VAL A 36 2.83 1.36 11.01
N GLU A 37 1.90 2.11 10.43
CA GLU A 37 0.72 1.53 9.81
C GLU A 37 1.17 0.75 8.57
N GLY A 38 0.73 -0.49 8.45
CA GLY A 38 0.87 -1.20 7.19
C GLY A 38 0.13 -0.44 6.09
N GLN A 39 0.66 -0.48 4.88
CA GLN A 39 -0.12 -0.18 3.67
C GLN A 39 -1.18 -1.28 3.52
N GLY A 40 -2.23 -1.28 4.35
CA GLY A 40 -3.23 -2.34 4.41
C GLY A 40 -2.68 -3.67 4.95
N SER A 41 -3.26 -4.17 6.02
CA SER A 41 -3.02 -5.52 6.53
C SER A 41 -3.69 -6.59 5.65
N GLY A 42 -3.28 -6.69 4.40
CA GLY A 42 -3.70 -7.71 3.45
C GLY A 42 -3.81 -7.16 2.03
N ASN A 43 -3.27 -7.90 1.07
CA ASN A 43 -3.63 -7.75 -0.34
C ASN A 43 -5.16 -7.69 -0.45
N ARG A 44 -5.69 -6.60 -0.99
CA ARG A 44 -7.13 -6.42 -1.18
C ARG A 44 -7.53 -7.20 -2.42
N ALA A 45 -8.70 -7.82 -2.38
CA ALA A 45 -9.17 -8.58 -3.53
C ALA A 45 -9.43 -7.62 -4.71
N PRO A 46 -9.16 -8.06 -5.96
CA PRO A 46 -9.55 -7.30 -7.13
C PRO A 46 -11.07 -7.21 -7.23
N GLN A 47 -11.55 -6.12 -7.81
CA GLN A 47 -12.95 -5.87 -8.11
C GLN A 47 -13.21 -6.17 -9.59
N ALA A 48 -13.99 -7.23 -9.84
CA ALA A 48 -14.46 -7.57 -11.17
C ALA A 48 -15.76 -6.81 -11.53
N THR A 49 -15.88 -6.37 -12.78
CA THR A 49 -17.06 -5.70 -13.33
C THR A 49 -17.64 -6.51 -14.49
N ASN A 50 -18.96 -6.67 -14.53
CA ASN A 50 -19.61 -7.45 -15.58
C ASN A 50 -19.32 -6.91 -17.00
N ASP A 51 -18.94 -7.81 -17.89
CA ASP A 51 -18.80 -7.54 -19.32
C ASP A 51 -20.10 -7.73 -20.09
N ALA A 52 -20.26 -6.96 -21.16
CA ALA A 52 -21.32 -7.17 -22.14
C ALA A 52 -20.79 -6.93 -23.55
N ALA A 53 -21.20 -7.81 -24.49
CA ALA A 53 -20.94 -7.62 -25.90
C ALA A 53 -22.09 -8.18 -26.74
N THR A 54 -22.28 -7.63 -27.93
CA THR A 54 -23.25 -8.11 -28.91
C THR A 54 -22.54 -8.39 -30.23
N THR A 55 -23.00 -9.40 -30.96
CA THR A 55 -22.48 -9.73 -32.29
C THR A 55 -23.60 -10.23 -33.19
N SER A 56 -23.39 -10.14 -34.50
CA SER A 56 -24.29 -10.72 -35.50
C SER A 56 -24.02 -12.22 -35.68
N ALA A 57 -25.01 -12.95 -36.18
CA ALA A 57 -24.85 -14.36 -36.51
C ALA A 57 -23.67 -14.59 -37.47
N GLY A 58 -22.78 -15.52 -37.13
CA GLY A 58 -21.58 -15.83 -37.91
C GLY A 58 -20.40 -14.88 -37.70
N GLN A 59 -20.54 -13.80 -36.93
CA GLN A 59 -19.48 -12.83 -36.68
C GLN A 59 -18.83 -13.05 -35.31
N ALA A 60 -17.51 -13.14 -35.28
CA ALA A 60 -16.74 -13.19 -34.05
C ALA A 60 -16.79 -11.82 -33.32
N VAL A 61 -16.76 -11.87 -31.99
CA VAL A 61 -16.60 -10.69 -31.13
C VAL A 61 -15.46 -10.93 -30.15
N THR A 62 -14.63 -9.92 -29.96
CA THR A 62 -13.53 -9.93 -28.98
C THR A 62 -13.99 -9.15 -27.75
N ILE A 63 -13.81 -9.72 -26.57
CA ILE A 63 -14.17 -9.10 -25.28
C ILE A 63 -12.90 -9.02 -24.45
N SER A 64 -12.54 -7.80 -24.04
CA SER A 64 -11.40 -7.55 -23.16
C SER A 64 -11.84 -7.67 -21.71
N VAL A 65 -11.89 -8.90 -21.19
CA VAL A 65 -12.50 -9.23 -19.88
C VAL A 65 -11.87 -8.56 -18.65
N LEU A 66 -10.67 -7.97 -18.77
CA LEU A 66 -9.99 -7.25 -17.69
C LEU A 66 -10.10 -5.73 -17.82
N ALA A 67 -10.74 -5.22 -18.87
CA ALA A 67 -10.66 -3.79 -19.22
C ALA A 67 -11.40 -2.87 -18.24
N ASN A 68 -12.39 -3.41 -17.52
CA ASN A 68 -13.24 -2.71 -16.55
C ASN A 68 -13.04 -3.23 -15.11
N ASP A 69 -12.03 -4.07 -14.89
CA ASP A 69 -11.67 -4.58 -13.57
C ASP A 69 -10.63 -3.67 -12.92
N SER A 70 -10.56 -3.72 -11.59
CA SER A 70 -9.58 -2.92 -10.83
C SER A 70 -9.03 -3.66 -9.63
N ASP A 71 -7.81 -3.33 -9.24
CA ASP A 71 -7.22 -3.80 -8.00
C ASP A 71 -6.96 -2.61 -7.07
N PRO A 72 -7.45 -2.62 -5.81
CA PRO A 72 -7.23 -1.51 -4.89
C PRO A 72 -5.76 -1.25 -4.55
N ASP A 73 -4.89 -2.26 -4.66
CA ASP A 73 -3.44 -2.18 -4.45
C ASP A 73 -2.67 -1.87 -5.74
N GLY A 74 -3.33 -1.95 -6.90
CA GLY A 74 -2.72 -1.72 -8.20
C GLY A 74 -1.98 -2.94 -8.75
N ASP A 75 -2.25 -4.13 -8.20
CA ASP A 75 -1.67 -5.37 -8.66
C ASP A 75 -2.17 -5.76 -10.06
N ALA A 76 -1.33 -6.48 -10.82
CA ALA A 76 -1.66 -6.92 -12.16
C ALA A 76 -2.72 -8.04 -12.12
N LEU A 77 -3.78 -7.87 -12.92
CA LEU A 77 -4.89 -8.82 -12.99
C LEU A 77 -4.60 -9.96 -13.99
N THR A 78 -5.02 -11.18 -13.64
CA THR A 78 -4.95 -12.37 -14.49
C THR A 78 -6.24 -13.19 -14.40
N VAL A 79 -6.57 -13.91 -15.48
CA VAL A 79 -7.73 -14.83 -15.53
C VAL A 79 -7.26 -16.26 -15.28
N THR A 80 -8.00 -17.03 -14.47
CA THR A 80 -7.73 -18.45 -14.16
C THR A 80 -8.84 -19.36 -14.66
#